data_AF-F0UE85-F1
#
_entry.id   AF-F0UE85-F1
#
_cell.length_a   1.000
_cell.length_b   1.000
_cell.length_c   1.000
_cell.angle_alpha   90.00
_cell.angle_beta   90.00
_cell.angle_gamma   90.00
#
_symmetry.space_group_name_H-M   'P 1'
#
loop_
_entity.id
_entity.type
_entity.pdbx_description
1 polymer ?
#
loop_
_entity_poly.entity_id
_entity_poly.type
_entity_poly.pdbx_seq_one_letter_code
_entity_poly.pdbx_strand_id
1 'polypeptide(L)'
;MAPSPAGERDEVEGCSAPERAREREKRRRGRRNCVIRRSLSIPWQFGVDYDTIGRSSAHELFDEQLDVRQLLRAQAQTKWTVVSTGMITSFLFDSAFGVVDALADIGKFTAEIVLGDDGSLGANWPVFIGGDTLSYARVAELVEKITERSAVTVPEALERLKKELDNVLWKFYAVSGAGKGVAWDLEETWNSRKGVHALTAEGWARENL
;
A
#
# COMPACT_ATOMS: atom_id res chain seq x y z
N MET A 1 -54.24 27.10 -72.23
CA MET A 1 -52.97 27.38 -71.54
C MET A 1 -52.09 26.15 -71.71
N ALA A 2 -51.11 26.19 -72.60
CA ALA A 2 -50.03 25.20 -72.71
C ALA A 2 -48.89 25.59 -71.73
N PRO A 3 -47.75 24.87 -71.65
CA PRO A 3 -47.50 23.77 -70.73
C PRO A 3 -46.24 23.98 -69.85
N SER A 4 -45.82 22.91 -69.13
CA SER A 4 -44.45 22.61 -68.66
C SER A 4 -43.94 23.23 -67.34
N PRO A 5 -42.86 22.69 -66.73
CA PRO A 5 -42.42 21.29 -66.58
C PRO A 5 -41.74 21.00 -65.21
N ALA A 6 -41.07 19.84 -65.12
CA ALA A 6 -39.92 19.51 -64.26
C ALA A 6 -40.23 19.01 -62.83
N GLY A 7 -39.60 17.97 -62.31
CA GLY A 7 -38.51 17.13 -62.81
C GLY A 7 -38.53 15.80 -62.02
N GLU A 8 -38.27 14.69 -62.71
CA GLU A 8 -37.06 13.86 -62.51
C GLU A 8 -37.42 12.61 -61.66
N ARG A 9 -37.91 11.52 -62.28
CA ARG A 9 -37.16 10.42 -62.95
C ARG A 9 -36.18 9.73 -62.00
N ASP A 10 -36.53 8.52 -61.57
CA ASP A 10 -35.94 7.24 -62.04
C ASP A 10 -34.75 6.91 -61.09
N GLU A 11 -34.55 5.73 -60.54
CA GLU A 11 -34.58 4.43 -61.19
C GLU A 11 -34.51 3.33 -60.12
N VAL A 12 -35.08 2.20 -60.49
CA VAL A 12 -35.13 0.92 -59.77
C VAL A 12 -33.88 0.08 -60.14
N GLU A 13 -33.65 -1.02 -59.40
CA GLU A 13 -32.65 -2.08 -59.65
C GLU A 13 -31.19 -1.74 -59.32
N GLY A 14 -30.35 -2.61 -58.76
CA GLY A 14 -30.39 -4.05 -58.57
C GLY A 14 -28.95 -4.57 -58.74
N CYS A 15 -28.45 -5.33 -57.76
CA CYS A 15 -27.23 -6.16 -57.79
C CYS A 15 -25.81 -5.53 -57.70
N SER A 16 -25.05 -6.15 -56.78
CA SER A 16 -23.59 -6.44 -56.80
C SER A 16 -22.58 -5.46 -56.14
N ALA A 17 -21.56 -6.08 -55.53
CA ALA A 17 -20.54 -5.57 -54.58
C ALA A 17 -19.48 -4.62 -55.22
N PRO A 18 -18.44 -4.05 -54.53
CA PRO A 18 -17.90 -4.27 -53.19
C PRO A 18 -17.38 -2.97 -52.49
N GLU A 19 -18.13 -1.87 -52.47
CA GLU A 19 -17.58 -0.59 -51.99
C GLU A 19 -17.81 -0.31 -50.49
N ARG A 20 -18.86 -0.91 -49.91
CA ARG A 20 -19.21 -0.75 -48.48
C ARG A 20 -18.30 -1.52 -47.51
N ALA A 21 -17.46 -2.42 -48.01
CA ALA A 21 -16.46 -3.13 -47.20
C ALA A 21 -15.28 -2.22 -46.85
N ARG A 22 -14.85 -1.34 -47.76
CA ARG A 22 -13.72 -0.41 -47.52
C ARG A 22 -14.09 0.72 -46.55
N GLU A 23 -15.36 1.08 -46.47
CA GLU A 23 -15.83 2.13 -45.55
C GLU A 23 -16.10 1.62 -44.12
N ARG A 24 -16.53 0.36 -43.96
CA ARG A 24 -16.59 -0.32 -42.64
C ARG A 24 -15.19 -0.60 -42.08
N GLU A 25 -14.20 -0.80 -42.94
CA GLU A 25 -12.80 -0.96 -42.52
C GLU A 25 -12.13 0.38 -42.14
N LYS A 26 -12.52 1.50 -42.79
CA LYS A 26 -12.12 2.85 -42.36
C LYS A 26 -12.76 3.29 -41.03
N ARG A 27 -13.99 2.86 -40.70
CA ARG A 27 -14.58 3.08 -39.36
C ARG A 27 -13.97 2.20 -38.26
N ARG A 28 -13.32 1.09 -38.59
CA ARG A 28 -12.48 0.30 -37.65
C ARG A 28 -11.07 0.85 -37.47
N ARG A 29 -10.66 1.81 -38.31
CA ARG A 29 -9.47 2.66 -38.10
C ARG A 29 -9.76 3.90 -37.24
N GLY A 30 -10.86 3.92 -36.50
CA GLY A 30 -10.87 4.60 -35.21
C GLY A 30 -10.06 3.79 -34.23
N ARG A 31 -8.72 3.83 -34.33
CA ARG A 31 -7.84 3.55 -33.19
C ARG A 31 -8.31 4.54 -32.12
N ARG A 32 -9.24 4.10 -31.27
CA ARG A 32 -9.23 4.54 -29.89
C ARG A 32 -7.81 4.20 -29.47
N ASN A 33 -6.94 5.21 -29.46
CA ASN A 33 -5.88 5.23 -28.49
C ASN A 33 -6.62 5.03 -27.16
N CYS A 34 -6.77 3.76 -26.77
CA CYS A 34 -6.70 3.40 -25.39
C CYS A 34 -5.30 3.88 -25.03
N VAL A 35 -5.22 5.15 -24.62
CA VAL A 35 -4.16 5.57 -23.73
C VAL A 35 -4.21 4.51 -22.67
N ILE A 36 -3.24 3.60 -22.66
CA ILE A 36 -3.11 2.64 -21.58
C ILE A 36 -3.05 3.55 -20.36
N ARG A 37 -4.18 3.65 -19.64
CA ARG A 37 -4.22 4.28 -18.34
C ARG A 37 -3.22 3.45 -17.56
N ARG A 38 -2.02 3.99 -17.33
CA ARG A 38 -1.00 3.32 -16.53
C ARG A 38 -1.72 2.89 -15.26
N SER A 39 -1.87 1.59 -15.05
CA SER A 39 -2.49 1.06 -13.85
C SER A 39 -1.59 1.46 -12.69
N LEU A 40 -2.19 2.00 -11.64
CA LEU A 40 -1.50 2.39 -10.42
C LEU A 40 -1.99 1.46 -9.31
N SER A 41 -1.07 0.89 -8.54
CA SER A 41 -1.39 -0.02 -7.44
C SER A 41 -0.72 0.43 -6.14
N ILE A 42 -1.46 0.34 -5.04
CA ILE A 42 -0.96 0.49 -3.67
C ILE A 42 -1.31 -0.82 -2.97
N PRO A 43 -0.40 -1.82 -3.00
CA PRO A 43 -0.68 -3.10 -2.39
C PRO A 43 -0.85 -2.93 -0.88
N TRP A 44 -1.67 -3.80 -0.30
CA TRP A 44 -1.94 -3.82 1.14
C TRP A 44 -0.72 -4.37 1.90
N GLN A 45 0.27 -3.50 2.10
CA GLN A 45 1.58 -3.80 2.69
C GLN A 45 1.98 -2.78 3.77
N PHE A 46 0.98 -2.22 4.45
CA PHE A 46 1.19 -1.34 5.59
C PHE A 46 1.81 -2.14 6.74
N GLY A 47 2.91 -1.63 7.31
CA GLY A 47 3.66 -2.29 8.36
C GLY A 47 5.16 -2.31 8.08
N VAL A 48 5.74 -3.50 8.23
CA VAL A 48 7.19 -3.74 8.24
C VAL A 48 7.81 -3.78 6.84
N ASP A 49 9.14 -3.62 6.79
CA ASP A 49 9.91 -3.84 5.57
C ASP A 49 10.21 -5.32 5.34
N TYR A 50 9.35 -5.95 4.55
CA TYR A 50 9.48 -7.36 4.17
C TYR A 50 10.80 -7.66 3.44
N ASP A 51 11.32 -6.73 2.63
CA ASP A 51 12.59 -6.96 1.91
C ASP A 51 13.76 -7.07 2.89
N THR A 52 13.78 -6.22 3.92
CA THR A 52 14.78 -6.26 4.98
C THR A 52 14.59 -7.49 5.86
N ILE A 53 13.36 -7.85 6.24
CA ILE A 53 13.10 -9.06 7.03
C ILE A 53 13.59 -10.31 6.27
N GLY A 54 13.18 -10.46 5.02
CA GLY A 54 13.51 -11.59 4.16
C GLY A 54 12.54 -12.77 4.31
N ARG A 55 12.78 -13.81 3.49
CA ARG A 55 11.97 -15.04 3.48
C ARG A 55 12.22 -15.94 4.68
N SER A 56 11.32 -16.91 4.87
CA SER A 56 11.42 -17.91 5.94
C SER A 56 11.46 -17.28 7.34
N SER A 57 10.80 -16.14 7.50
CA SER A 57 10.57 -15.55 8.81
C SER A 57 9.63 -16.43 9.63
N ALA A 58 9.49 -16.17 10.94
CA ALA A 58 8.55 -16.91 11.79
C ALA A 58 7.08 -16.75 11.36
N HIS A 59 6.78 -15.80 10.45
CA HIS A 59 5.43 -15.51 9.97
C HIS A 59 5.33 -15.76 8.46
N GLU A 60 4.67 -16.86 8.05
CA GLU A 60 4.61 -17.28 6.64
C GLU A 60 3.96 -16.26 5.69
N LEU A 61 2.95 -15.50 6.14
CA LEU A 61 2.31 -14.45 5.33
C LEU A 61 3.31 -13.38 4.85
N PHE A 62 4.48 -13.22 5.50
CA PHE A 62 5.47 -12.24 5.06
C PHE A 62 6.15 -12.68 3.75
N ASP A 63 6.27 -13.98 3.52
CA ASP A 63 6.76 -14.53 2.25
C ASP A 63 5.76 -14.27 1.12
N GLU A 64 4.45 -14.33 1.40
CA GLU A 64 3.42 -13.96 0.43
C GLU A 64 3.49 -12.47 0.06
N GLN A 65 3.80 -11.59 1.03
CA GLN A 65 4.01 -10.17 0.74
C GLN A 65 5.25 -9.93 -0.14
N LEU A 66 6.30 -10.73 0.04
CA LEU A 66 7.47 -10.74 -0.83
C LEU A 66 7.15 -11.25 -2.24
N ASP A 67 6.29 -12.26 -2.37
CA ASP A 67 5.82 -12.76 -3.67
C ASP A 67 5.07 -11.66 -4.44
N VAL A 68 4.21 -10.89 -3.76
CA VAL A 68 3.54 -9.72 -4.36
C VAL A 68 4.56 -8.69 -4.83
N ARG A 69 5.58 -8.35 -4.03
CA ARG A 69 6.65 -7.42 -4.45
C ARG A 69 7.41 -7.96 -5.66
N GLN A 70 7.70 -9.26 -5.70
CA GLN A 70 8.39 -9.89 -6.82
C GLN A 70 7.57 -9.78 -8.11
N LEU A 71 6.27 -10.06 -8.06
CA LEU A 71 5.37 -9.91 -9.22
C LEU A 71 5.30 -8.47 -9.71
N LEU A 72 5.22 -7.49 -8.80
CA LEU A 72 5.19 -6.07 -9.14
C LEU A 72 6.52 -5.58 -9.75
N ARG A 73 7.66 -6.12 -9.31
CA ARG A 73 8.99 -5.82 -9.85
C ARG A 73 9.27 -6.49 -11.20
N ALA A 74 8.70 -7.67 -11.45
CA ALA A 74 8.91 -8.44 -12.68
C ALA A 74 8.17 -7.88 -13.90
N GLN A 75 7.36 -6.82 -13.72
CA GLN A 75 6.52 -6.24 -14.75
C GLN A 75 6.74 -4.72 -14.88
N ALA A 76 6.31 -4.14 -16.01
CA ALA A 76 6.46 -2.71 -16.31
C ALA A 76 5.14 -2.00 -16.68
N GLN A 77 4.01 -2.71 -16.62
CA GLN A 77 2.70 -2.21 -17.05
C GLN A 77 2.00 -1.38 -15.97
N THR A 78 2.14 -1.81 -14.72
CA THR A 78 1.54 -1.22 -13.52
C THR A 78 2.61 -0.46 -12.76
N LYS A 79 2.36 0.83 -12.52
CA LYS A 79 3.11 1.60 -11.54
C LYS A 79 2.65 1.22 -10.14
N TRP A 80 3.55 1.18 -9.18
CA TRP A 80 3.19 0.83 -7.82
C TRP A 80 4.00 1.61 -6.78
N THR A 81 3.42 1.73 -5.59
CA THR A 81 4.09 2.27 -4.39
C THR A 81 3.61 1.46 -3.20
N VAL A 82 4.55 0.97 -2.39
CA VAL A 82 4.25 0.39 -1.08
C VAL A 82 4.44 1.48 -0.04
N VAL A 83 3.52 1.63 0.90
CA VAL A 83 3.69 2.53 2.06
C VAL A 83 4.05 1.68 3.27
N SER A 84 5.32 1.70 3.64
CA SER A 84 5.85 1.01 4.82
C SER A 84 5.76 1.94 6.03
N THR A 85 5.13 1.49 7.11
CA THR A 85 4.75 2.34 8.25
C THR A 85 5.49 2.01 9.54
N GLY A 86 6.28 0.94 9.52
CA GLY A 86 6.95 0.39 10.68
C GLY A 86 5.95 -0.39 11.53
N MET A 87 6.35 -0.68 12.76
CA MET A 87 5.46 -1.34 13.70
C MET A 87 4.37 -0.39 14.19
N ILE A 88 3.12 -0.73 13.91
CA ILE A 88 1.97 0.01 14.43
C ILE A 88 1.79 -0.41 15.90
N THR A 89 1.81 0.56 16.82
CA THR A 89 1.72 0.37 18.27
C THR A 89 0.49 -0.39 18.73
N SER A 90 -0.60 -0.37 17.96
CA SER A 90 -1.84 -1.12 18.23
C SER A 90 -1.67 -2.65 18.14
N PHE A 91 -0.61 -3.18 17.52
CA PHE A 91 -0.31 -4.62 17.59
C PHE A 91 0.42 -5.02 18.89
N LEU A 92 0.83 -4.05 19.71
CA LEU A 92 1.54 -4.30 20.96
C LEU A 92 0.61 -4.35 22.16
N PHE A 93 -0.58 -3.77 22.03
CA PHE A 93 -1.54 -3.62 23.12
C PHE A 93 -2.95 -3.91 22.61
N ASP A 94 -3.76 -4.57 23.43
CA ASP A 94 -5.19 -4.72 23.16
C ASP A 94 -5.85 -3.35 22.92
N SER A 95 -6.72 -3.26 21.92
CA SER A 95 -7.48 -2.05 21.58
C SER A 95 -8.26 -1.46 22.77
N ALA A 96 -8.66 -2.29 23.75
CA ALA A 96 -9.32 -1.85 24.97
C ALA A 96 -8.42 -1.01 25.90
N PHE A 97 -7.10 -1.03 25.72
CA PHE A 97 -6.16 -0.19 26.47
C PHE A 97 -6.06 1.24 25.92
N GLY A 98 -6.75 1.56 24.82
CA GLY A 98 -6.77 2.91 24.25
C GLY A 98 -5.40 3.40 23.78
N VAL A 99 -4.48 2.50 23.45
CA VAL A 99 -3.11 2.85 23.07
C VAL A 99 -3.07 3.51 21.69
N VAL A 100 -2.14 4.47 21.53
CA VAL A 100 -1.84 5.26 20.33
C VAL A 100 -2.14 4.48 19.05
N ASP A 101 -3.12 4.98 18.31
CA ASP A 101 -3.47 4.49 16.99
C ASP A 101 -2.93 5.46 15.93
N ALA A 102 -1.76 5.11 15.36
CA ALA A 102 -1.15 5.88 14.27
C ALA A 102 -1.94 5.74 12.94
N LEU A 103 -3.06 5.01 12.90
CA LEU A 103 -3.84 4.81 11.68
C LEU A 103 -4.31 6.12 11.03
N ALA A 104 -4.58 7.17 11.81
CA ALA A 104 -4.95 8.48 11.27
C ALA A 104 -3.81 9.11 10.45
N ASP A 105 -2.58 9.07 10.97
CA ASP A 105 -1.39 9.57 10.27
C ASP A 105 -1.05 8.71 9.05
N ILE A 106 -1.17 7.38 9.16
CA ILE A 106 -0.98 6.47 8.02
C ILE A 106 -1.95 6.80 6.89
N GLY A 107 -3.23 7.00 7.22
CA GLY A 107 -4.26 7.39 6.25
C GLY A 107 -3.95 8.74 5.60
N LYS A 108 -3.56 9.74 6.41
CA LYS A 108 -3.18 11.07 5.93
C LYS A 108 -1.96 11.02 5.01
N PHE A 109 -0.87 10.39 5.43
CA PHE A 109 0.36 10.31 4.65
C PHE A 109 0.15 9.52 3.36
N THR A 110 -0.64 8.44 3.42
CA THR A 110 -1.03 7.70 2.21
C THR A 110 -1.81 8.60 1.26
N ALA A 111 -2.78 9.37 1.73
CA ALA A 111 -3.54 10.29 0.89
C ALA A 111 -2.63 11.38 0.28
N GLU A 112 -1.70 11.95 1.04
CA GLU A 112 -0.74 12.92 0.54
C GLU A 112 0.23 12.32 -0.50
N ILE A 113 0.72 11.09 -0.30
CA ILE A 113 1.52 10.37 -1.29
C ILE A 113 0.73 10.14 -2.58
N VAL A 114 -0.56 9.80 -2.47
CA VAL A 114 -1.42 9.47 -3.61
C VAL A 114 -1.88 10.70 -4.39
N LEU A 115 -2.14 11.80 -3.69
CA LEU A 115 -2.66 13.03 -4.30
C LEU A 115 -1.55 14.03 -4.63
N GLY A 116 -0.37 13.87 -4.04
CA GLY A 116 0.80 14.69 -4.29
C GLY A 116 1.48 14.42 -5.62
N ASP A 117 2.38 15.33 -6.00
CA ASP A 117 3.14 15.32 -7.26
C ASP A 117 4.65 15.17 -7.04
N ASP A 118 5.05 14.67 -5.87
CA ASP A 118 6.45 14.61 -5.44
C ASP A 118 7.26 13.42 -5.97
N GLY A 119 6.66 12.64 -6.87
CA GLY A 119 7.27 11.46 -7.48
C GLY A 119 7.24 10.19 -6.63
N SER A 120 6.69 10.23 -5.41
CA SER A 120 6.57 9.05 -4.54
C SER A 120 5.53 8.05 -5.07
N LEU A 121 4.48 8.55 -5.73
CA LEU A 121 3.45 7.72 -6.33
C LEU A 121 3.91 7.06 -7.63
N GLY A 122 3.83 5.74 -7.67
CA GLY A 122 4.29 4.96 -8.81
C GLY A 122 5.81 4.99 -9.00
N ALA A 123 6.57 5.19 -7.91
CA ALA A 123 8.02 5.12 -7.88
C ALA A 123 8.56 3.70 -8.15
N ASN A 124 7.68 2.69 -8.12
CA ASN A 124 8.02 1.27 -8.17
C ASN A 124 8.99 0.89 -7.04
N TRP A 125 8.80 1.50 -5.88
CA TRP A 125 9.62 1.32 -4.69
C TRP A 125 8.80 1.52 -3.42
N PRO A 126 9.18 0.92 -2.29
CA PRO A 126 8.62 1.25 -0.98
C PRO A 126 8.94 2.70 -0.57
N VAL A 127 7.94 3.35 0.02
CA VAL A 127 8.04 4.66 0.68
C VAL A 127 7.88 4.41 2.17
N PHE A 128 8.84 4.90 2.94
CA PHE A 128 8.88 4.71 4.39
C PHE A 128 8.32 5.94 5.09
N ILE A 129 7.35 5.75 5.97
CA ILE A 129 6.80 6.79 6.85
C ILE A 129 7.09 6.42 8.31
N GLY A 130 7.20 7.39 9.20
CA GLY A 130 7.45 7.12 10.60
C GLY A 130 6.94 8.23 11.50
N GLY A 131 6.41 7.85 12.66
CA GLY A 131 6.15 8.77 13.76
C GLY A 131 7.22 8.66 14.83
N ASP A 132 6.83 8.73 16.09
CA ASP A 132 7.75 8.42 17.19
C ASP A 132 8.17 6.95 17.15
N THR A 133 9.48 6.71 17.05
CA THR A 133 10.06 5.39 17.32
C THR A 133 10.36 5.30 18.80
N LEU A 134 9.41 4.80 19.59
CA LEU A 134 9.71 4.38 20.95
C LEU A 134 10.40 3.03 20.92
N SER A 135 11.55 2.91 21.60
CA SER A 135 12.16 1.59 21.78
C SER A 135 11.24 0.72 22.66
N TYR A 136 11.15 -0.56 22.32
CA TYR A 136 10.42 -1.53 23.14
C TYR A 136 10.89 -1.54 24.59
N ALA A 137 12.20 -1.34 24.82
CA ALA A 137 12.77 -1.20 26.15
C ALA A 137 12.16 -0.03 26.92
N ARG A 138 11.98 1.13 26.26
CA ARG A 138 11.41 2.30 26.93
C ARG A 138 9.94 2.12 27.28
N VAL A 139 9.18 1.49 26.40
CA VAL A 139 7.77 1.16 26.66
C VAL A 139 7.67 0.12 27.79
N ALA A 140 8.50 -0.92 27.76
CA ALA A 140 8.58 -1.93 28.81
C ALA A 140 8.92 -1.33 30.17
N GLU A 141 9.95 -0.47 30.25
CA GLU A 141 10.33 0.25 31.47
C GLU A 141 9.15 1.02 32.08
N LEU A 142 8.36 1.69 31.24
CA LEU A 142 7.21 2.48 31.70
C LEU A 142 6.10 1.56 32.23
N VAL A 143 5.81 0.47 31.54
CA VAL A 143 4.78 -0.50 31.95
C VAL A 143 5.20 -1.25 33.23
N GLU A 144 6.45 -1.68 33.32
CA GLU A 144 7.03 -2.36 34.50
C GLU A 144 7.13 -1.44 35.72
N LYS A 145 7.28 -0.13 35.51
CA LYS A 145 7.26 0.84 36.61
C LYS A 145 5.86 1.00 37.22
N ILE A 146 4.82 0.84 36.42
CA ILE A 146 3.42 1.06 36.83
C ILE A 146 2.72 -0.27 37.19
N THR A 147 3.24 -1.40 36.72
CA THR A 147 2.63 -2.73 36.87
C THR A 147 3.64 -3.78 37.28
N GLU A 148 3.20 -4.88 37.90
CA GLU A 148 4.07 -6.04 38.19
C GLU A 148 4.31 -6.96 36.97
N ARG A 149 4.02 -6.49 35.75
CA ARG A 149 4.14 -7.29 34.52
C ARG A 149 5.42 -6.95 33.78
N SER A 150 6.17 -7.97 33.39
CA SER A 150 7.39 -7.83 32.59
C SER A 150 7.15 -8.03 31.10
N ALA A 151 7.98 -7.38 30.28
CA ALA A 151 7.96 -7.58 28.84
C ALA A 151 8.40 -9.00 28.43
N VAL A 152 7.76 -9.56 27.41
CA VAL A 152 8.17 -10.83 26.80
C VAL A 152 9.33 -10.57 25.85
N THR A 153 10.42 -11.31 26.01
CA THR A 153 11.60 -11.22 25.13
C THR A 153 11.43 -12.08 23.87
N VAL A 154 12.21 -11.79 22.82
CA VAL A 154 12.20 -12.59 21.58
C VAL A 154 12.49 -14.08 21.83
N PRO A 155 13.51 -14.48 22.63
CA PRO A 155 13.73 -15.90 22.93
C PRO A 155 12.54 -16.56 23.62
N GLU A 156 11.86 -15.87 24.53
CA GLU A 156 10.65 -16.38 25.18
C GLU A 156 9.48 -16.51 24.20
N ALA A 157 9.29 -15.53 23.30
CA ALA A 157 8.28 -15.60 22.25
C ALA A 157 8.52 -16.80 21.34
N LEU A 158 9.78 -17.07 20.94
CA LEU A 158 10.16 -18.24 20.16
C LEU A 158 9.90 -19.55 20.91
N GLU A 159 10.18 -19.60 22.21
CA GLU A 159 9.95 -20.80 23.03
C GLU A 159 8.45 -21.09 23.22
N ARG A 160 7.63 -20.04 23.33
CA ARG A 160 6.16 -20.16 23.33
C ARG A 160 5.63 -20.59 21.97
N LEU A 161 6.17 -20.05 20.89
CA LEU A 161 5.80 -20.42 19.53
C LEU A 161 6.05 -21.91 19.24
N LYS A 162 7.12 -22.50 19.78
CA LYS A 162 7.36 -23.96 19.67
C LYS A 162 6.22 -24.81 20.24
N LYS A 163 5.46 -24.28 21.22
CA LYS A 163 4.34 -24.97 21.87
C LYS A 163 3.01 -24.67 21.18
N GLU A 164 2.89 -23.50 20.58
CA GLU A 164 1.68 -23.00 19.91
C GLU A 164 2.02 -22.52 18.50
N LEU A 165 2.34 -23.47 17.61
CA LEU A 165 2.89 -23.17 16.28
C LEU A 165 1.98 -22.30 15.41
N ASP A 166 0.66 -22.33 15.63
CA ASP A 166 -0.33 -21.58 14.86
C ASP A 166 -0.69 -20.22 15.50
N ASN A 167 -0.05 -19.86 16.63
CA ASN A 167 -0.33 -18.61 17.31
C ASN A 167 0.27 -17.43 16.53
N VAL A 168 -0.59 -16.73 15.79
CA VAL A 168 -0.25 -15.57 14.96
C VAL A 168 0.46 -14.48 15.77
N LEU A 169 0.08 -14.27 17.03
CA LEU A 169 0.68 -13.25 17.88
C LEU A 169 2.14 -13.59 18.22
N TRP A 170 2.45 -14.85 18.55
CA TRP A 170 3.83 -15.27 18.82
C TRP A 170 4.70 -15.22 17.57
N LYS A 171 4.16 -15.58 16.40
CA LYS A 171 4.85 -15.42 15.10
C LYS A 171 5.21 -13.95 14.87
N PHE A 172 4.24 -13.07 15.10
CA PHE A 172 4.43 -11.63 14.93
C PHE A 172 5.48 -11.07 15.90
N TYR A 173 5.41 -11.38 17.20
CA TYR A 173 6.41 -10.91 18.17
C TYR A 173 7.81 -11.46 17.90
N ALA A 174 7.93 -12.70 17.41
CA ALA A 174 9.22 -13.27 17.05
C ALA A 174 9.91 -12.50 15.91
N VAL A 175 9.15 -12.04 14.90
CA VAL A 175 9.69 -11.24 13.80
C VAL A 175 9.90 -9.79 14.23
N SER A 176 8.88 -9.18 14.83
CA SER A 176 8.87 -7.75 15.15
C SER A 176 9.85 -7.39 16.26
N GLY A 177 10.01 -8.26 17.27
CA GLY A 177 10.97 -8.07 18.35
C GLY A 177 12.42 -8.25 17.92
N ALA A 178 12.70 -8.89 16.77
CA ALA A 178 14.06 -9.05 16.25
C ALA A 178 14.70 -7.72 15.80
N GLY A 179 13.92 -6.63 15.72
CA GLY A 179 14.42 -5.28 15.41
C GLY A 179 14.77 -5.04 13.94
N LYS A 180 14.67 -6.07 13.09
CA LYS A 180 15.02 -6.02 11.67
C LYS A 180 13.79 -5.66 10.83
N GLY A 181 13.89 -4.59 10.03
CA GLY A 181 12.83 -4.16 9.09
C GLY A 181 11.58 -3.59 9.78
N VAL A 182 11.65 -3.30 11.07
CA VAL A 182 10.50 -2.84 11.88
C VAL A 182 10.60 -1.36 12.28
N ALA A 183 11.80 -0.80 12.14
CA ALA A 183 12.15 0.58 12.39
C ALA A 183 13.26 1.01 11.43
N TRP A 184 13.36 2.31 11.18
CA TRP A 184 14.32 2.96 10.30
C TRP A 184 14.65 4.34 10.82
N ASP A 185 15.66 4.98 10.24
CA ASP A 185 16.01 6.36 10.55
C ASP A 185 14.83 7.29 10.21
N LEU A 186 14.34 8.01 11.22
CA LEU A 186 13.21 8.92 11.06
C LEU A 186 13.55 10.10 10.16
N GLU A 187 14.81 10.54 10.09
CA GLU A 187 15.24 11.63 9.20
C GLU A 187 15.13 11.23 7.72
N GLU A 188 15.19 9.92 7.43
CA GLU A 188 15.08 9.39 6.08
C GLU A 188 13.64 9.16 5.62
N THR A 189 12.66 9.24 6.52
CA THR A 189 11.25 9.01 6.19
C THR A 189 10.68 10.10 5.29
N TRP A 190 9.70 9.70 4.47
CA TRP A 190 9.00 10.60 3.57
C TRP A 190 8.37 11.79 4.32
N ASN A 191 7.68 11.53 5.43
CA ASN A 191 6.99 12.58 6.19
C ASN A 191 7.99 13.54 6.86
N SER A 192 9.11 13.06 7.42
CA SER A 192 10.16 13.93 7.96
C SER A 192 10.79 14.82 6.88
N ARG A 193 11.12 14.25 5.70
CA ARG A 193 11.66 15.02 4.56
C ARG A 193 10.68 16.08 4.04
N LYS A 194 9.38 15.89 4.27
CA LYS A 194 8.32 16.84 3.94
C LYS A 194 8.04 17.86 5.04
N GLY A 195 8.68 17.74 6.20
CA GLY A 195 8.35 18.54 7.37
C GLY A 195 6.95 18.25 7.94
N VAL A 196 6.40 17.06 7.62
CA VAL A 196 5.11 16.61 8.14
C VAL A 196 5.38 15.72 9.34
N HIS A 197 5.01 16.22 10.51
CA HIS A 197 5.15 15.49 11.76
C HIS A 197 3.93 14.59 11.98
N ALA A 198 4.20 13.34 12.39
CA ALA A 198 3.17 12.46 12.91
C ALA A 198 2.86 12.81 14.38
N LEU A 199 1.76 12.30 14.89
CA LEU A 199 1.42 12.38 16.31
C LEU A 199 2.46 11.61 17.13
N THR A 200 3.07 12.30 18.08
CA THR A 200 4.04 11.72 19.02
C THR A 200 3.30 10.96 20.12
N ALA A 201 3.94 9.96 20.70
CA ALA A 201 3.35 9.21 21.81
C ALA A 201 3.09 10.12 23.02
N GLU A 202 4.01 11.07 23.28
CA GLU A 202 3.83 12.10 24.30
C GLU A 202 2.69 13.08 23.94
N GLY A 203 2.60 13.50 22.67
CA GLY A 203 1.56 14.40 22.19
C GLY A 203 0.17 13.79 22.38
N TRP A 204 0.00 12.55 21.96
CA TRP A 204 -1.23 11.80 22.20
C TRP A 204 -1.55 11.69 23.70
N ALA A 205 -0.55 11.37 24.53
CA ALA A 205 -0.75 11.21 25.98
C ALA A 205 -1.26 12.51 26.62
N ARG A 206 -0.72 13.67 26.24
CA ARG A 206 -1.19 14.97 26.76
C ARG A 206 -2.63 15.31 26.36
N GLU A 207 -3.10 14.78 25.23
CA GLU A 207 -4.45 15.03 24.73
C GLU A 207 -5.50 14.07 25.32
N ASN A 208 -5.07 12.92 25.84
CA ASN A 208 -5.96 11.81 26.19
C ASN A 208 -5.82 11.29 27.64
N LEU A 209 -4.83 11.76 28.42
CA LEU A 209 -4.62 11.44 29.85
C LEU A 209 -4.70 12.70 30.71
#